data_AF-A0A965P7W4-F1
#
_entry.id   AF-A0A965P7W4-F1
#
_cell.length_a   1.000
_cell.length_b   1.000
_cell.length_c   1.000
_cell.angle_alpha   90.00
_cell.angle_beta   90.00
_cell.angle_gamma   90.00
#
_symmetry.space_group_name_H-M   'P 1'
#
loop_
_entity.id
_entity.type
_entity.pdbx_description
1 polymer ?
#
loop_
_entity_poly.entity_id
_entity_poly.type
_entity_poly.pdbx_seq_one_letter_code
_entity_poly.pdbx_strand_id
1 'polypeptide(L)'
;MSIKLKIFVESVPSLNYELCPKLEEVLTKLLEVRPILEFSPYNYHRAKVTKVYVRQQGFLLGSICSDVRRQRGEGSEYWFGVKSPFIKKERGDKNELISKSVKKTVDNALSNLIKPALEQTGTALVDQIISHATSGPLLYNIERNVTREIFSRSHYQDDTRLWVYFMKKVTGEEPELPKAFQNLSETAFSAYKVFCSAMNVHQHAMQKNGFAVHWLYNDTYVVSDCREPKHTKIYESVSDMPNFMQEKITLLKILGQEEPAENIGVRFGDIAVKDPEENTRLFFIVDGATVLM
;
A
#
# COMPACT_ATOMS: atom_id res chain seq x y z
N MET A 1 12.15 34.08 -16.06
CA MET A 1 11.06 33.73 -15.13
C MET A 1 11.36 32.31 -14.65
N SER A 2 12.12 32.16 -13.57
CA SER A 2 12.50 30.82 -13.08
C SER A 2 11.24 30.14 -12.56
N ILE A 3 10.81 29.10 -13.25
CA ILE A 3 9.78 28.18 -12.78
C ILE A 3 10.37 27.56 -11.51
N LYS A 4 10.02 28.10 -10.34
CA LYS A 4 10.18 27.36 -9.09
C LYS A 4 9.31 26.12 -9.29
N LEU A 5 9.91 25.00 -9.72
CA LEU A 5 9.24 23.72 -9.69
C LEU A 5 8.62 23.62 -8.29
N LYS A 6 7.30 23.41 -8.21
CA LYS A 6 6.65 22.96 -6.99
C LYS A 6 7.17 21.53 -6.72
N ILE A 7 8.43 21.44 -6.33
CA ILE A 7 8.96 20.27 -5.64
C ILE A 7 8.31 20.38 -4.28
N PHE A 8 7.26 19.58 -4.06
CA PHE A 8 6.69 19.44 -2.72
C PHE A 8 7.75 18.74 -1.87
N VAL A 9 8.55 19.54 -1.18
CA VAL A 9 9.44 19.12 -0.09
C VAL A 9 8.73 19.53 1.19
N GLU A 10 7.65 18.83 1.55
CA GLU A 10 6.89 19.15 2.76
C GLU A 10 7.48 18.52 4.05
N SER A 11 8.64 17.84 3.99
CA SER A 11 9.20 17.17 5.18
C SER A 11 10.57 17.66 5.67
N VAL A 12 11.31 18.55 4.99
CA VAL A 12 12.65 18.97 5.47
C VAL A 12 12.89 20.49 5.35
N PRO A 13 12.67 21.28 6.42
CA PRO A 13 12.74 22.75 6.38
C PRO A 13 14.13 23.40 6.20
N SER A 14 15.20 22.67 5.87
CA SER A 14 16.56 23.21 6.02
C SER A 14 17.58 22.89 4.93
N LEU A 15 17.19 22.30 3.80
CA LEU A 15 18.11 22.09 2.68
C LEU A 15 17.53 22.65 1.37
N ASN A 16 18.12 23.75 0.90
CA ASN A 16 17.98 24.22 -0.48
C ASN A 16 18.65 23.21 -1.42
N TYR A 17 17.94 22.15 -1.78
CA TYR A 17 18.45 21.16 -2.71
C TYR A 17 18.41 21.68 -4.15
N GLU A 18 19.54 21.67 -4.83
CA GLU A 18 19.63 22.04 -6.25
C GLU A 18 19.35 20.79 -7.11
N LEU A 19 18.48 20.91 -8.12
CA LEU A 19 18.34 19.85 -9.12
C LEU A 19 19.62 19.74 -9.95
N CYS A 20 19.95 18.53 -10.40
CA CYS A 20 20.89 18.38 -11.50
C CYS A 20 20.34 19.12 -12.74
N PRO A 21 21.10 20.00 -13.43
CA PRO A 21 20.58 20.80 -14.55
C PRO A 21 19.95 19.96 -15.67
N LYS A 22 20.50 18.75 -15.92
CA LYS A 22 19.95 17.82 -16.91
C LYS A 22 18.61 17.23 -16.47
N LEU A 23 18.44 16.96 -15.17
CA LEU A 23 17.17 16.50 -14.63
C LEU A 23 16.14 17.61 -14.72
N GLU A 24 16.51 18.82 -14.31
CA GLU A 24 15.68 20.03 -14.39
C GLU A 24 15.13 20.26 -15.81
N GLU A 25 15.96 20.10 -16.85
CA GLU A 25 15.51 20.23 -18.24
C GLU A 25 14.41 19.21 -18.61
N VAL A 26 14.56 17.95 -18.18
CA VAL A 26 13.56 16.90 -18.41
C VAL A 26 12.26 17.21 -17.67
N LEU A 27 12.35 17.60 -16.39
CA LEU A 27 11.17 17.87 -15.56
C LEU A 27 10.41 19.11 -16.03
N THR A 28 11.12 20.16 -16.45
CA THR A 28 10.52 21.38 -17.01
C THR A 28 9.70 21.04 -18.25
N LYS A 29 10.27 20.29 -19.20
CA LYS A 29 9.56 19.86 -20.42
C LYS A 29 8.35 18.96 -20.12
N LEU A 30 8.44 18.13 -19.08
CA LEU A 30 7.29 17.34 -18.64
C LEU A 30 6.17 18.20 -18.08
N LEU A 31 6.50 19.20 -17.25
CA LEU A 31 5.53 20.14 -16.69
C LEU A 31 4.85 21.03 -17.74
N GLU A 32 5.58 21.40 -18.80
CA GLU A 32 5.01 22.12 -19.95
C GLU A 32 3.87 21.32 -20.61
N VAL A 33 4.00 20.00 -20.67
CA VAL A 33 3.00 19.11 -21.30
C VAL A 33 1.94 18.62 -20.30
N ARG A 34 2.33 18.43 -19.04
CA ARG A 34 1.51 17.85 -17.96
C ARG A 34 1.78 18.60 -16.65
N PRO A 35 1.12 19.76 -16.43
CA PRO A 35 1.37 20.60 -15.25
C PRO A 35 0.85 20.00 -13.93
N ILE A 36 0.06 18.93 -14.00
CA ILE A 36 -0.49 18.20 -12.83
C ILE A 36 0.51 17.20 -12.21
N LEU A 37 1.70 17.05 -12.79
CA LEU A 37 2.71 16.15 -12.25
C LEU A 37 3.38 16.74 -11.02
N GLU A 38 3.61 15.88 -10.05
CA GLU A 38 4.28 16.15 -8.79
C GLU A 38 5.64 15.43 -8.80
N PHE A 39 6.67 16.05 -8.22
CA PHE A 39 8.01 15.47 -8.13
C PHE A 39 8.53 15.55 -6.71
N SER A 40 9.02 14.44 -6.16
CA SER A 40 9.75 14.42 -4.90
C SER A 40 11.18 13.88 -5.08
N PRO A 41 12.19 14.53 -4.48
CA PRO A 41 13.57 14.04 -4.54
C PRO A 41 13.73 12.79 -3.68
N TYR A 42 14.49 11.79 -4.16
CA TYR A 42 14.78 10.59 -3.36
C TYR A 42 16.22 10.08 -3.50
N ASN A 43 17.04 10.74 -4.33
CA ASN A 43 18.47 10.43 -4.41
C ASN A 43 19.29 11.67 -4.76
N TYR A 44 20.45 11.75 -4.13
CA TYR A 44 21.36 12.89 -4.20
C TYR A 44 22.76 12.44 -4.60
N HIS A 45 23.36 13.14 -5.54
CA HIS A 45 24.77 13.00 -5.87
C HIS A 45 25.46 14.35 -5.72
N ARG A 46 26.47 14.42 -4.83
CA ARG A 46 27.23 15.66 -4.56
C ARG A 46 26.32 16.86 -4.26
N ALA A 47 25.37 16.67 -3.34
CA ALA A 47 24.37 17.66 -2.92
C ALA A 47 23.39 18.12 -4.02
N LYS A 48 23.37 17.48 -5.20
CA LYS A 48 22.36 17.71 -6.24
C LYS A 48 21.39 16.54 -6.33
N VAL A 49 20.10 16.84 -6.49
CA VAL A 49 19.09 15.82 -6.75
C VAL A 49 19.34 15.20 -8.12
N THR A 50 19.58 13.90 -8.17
CA THR A 50 19.79 13.17 -9.44
C THR A 50 18.63 12.23 -9.78
N LYS A 51 17.73 11.98 -8.83
CA LYS A 51 16.54 11.15 -9.03
C LYS A 51 15.33 11.73 -8.33
N VAL A 52 14.19 11.70 -9.01
CA VAL A 52 12.89 12.11 -8.49
C VAL A 52 11.84 11.03 -8.70
N TYR A 53 10.97 10.87 -7.72
CA TYR A 53 9.71 10.17 -7.90
C TYR A 53 8.78 11.07 -8.70
N VAL A 54 8.01 10.46 -9.60
CA VAL A 54 6.99 11.16 -10.39
C VAL A 54 5.64 10.71 -9.89
N ARG A 55 4.81 11.67 -9.51
CA ARG A 55 3.46 11.44 -9.03
C ARG A 55 2.44 12.25 -9.80
N GLN A 56 1.18 11.83 -9.68
CA GLN A 56 0.03 12.59 -10.15
C GLN A 56 -1.08 12.38 -9.13
N GLN A 57 -1.57 13.45 -8.52
CA GLN A 57 -2.61 13.39 -7.49
C GLN A 57 -2.24 12.43 -6.36
N GLY A 58 -0.99 12.45 -5.92
CA GLY A 58 -0.51 11.58 -4.85
C GLY A 58 -0.03 10.18 -5.29
N PHE A 59 -0.40 9.71 -6.49
CA PHE A 59 -0.03 8.37 -6.94
C PHE A 59 1.40 8.29 -7.43
N LEU A 60 2.15 7.29 -6.96
CA LEU A 60 3.46 6.98 -7.51
C LEU A 60 3.34 6.36 -8.92
N LEU A 61 3.68 7.14 -9.94
CA LEU A 61 3.72 6.68 -11.32
C LEU A 61 5.04 5.97 -11.64
N GLY A 62 6.11 6.34 -10.94
CA GLY A 62 7.45 5.79 -11.13
C GLY A 62 8.54 6.79 -10.77
N SER A 63 9.69 6.73 -11.45
CA SER A 63 10.79 7.65 -11.19
C SER A 63 11.57 8.03 -12.44
N ILE A 64 12.25 9.18 -12.37
CA ILE A 64 13.15 9.69 -13.40
C ILE A 64 14.51 9.97 -12.76
N CYS A 65 15.58 9.56 -13.43
CA CYS A 65 16.96 9.79 -13.00
C CYS A 65 17.82 10.37 -14.12
N SER A 66 18.87 11.13 -13.75
CA SER A 66 19.83 11.74 -14.67
C SER A 66 21.28 11.24 -14.50
N ASP A 67 21.50 10.22 -13.66
CA ASP A 67 22.83 9.77 -13.23
C ASP A 67 23.16 8.33 -13.65
N VAL A 68 22.49 7.80 -14.68
CA VAL A 68 22.83 6.48 -15.22
C VAL A 68 24.17 6.60 -15.96
N ARG A 69 25.25 6.27 -15.26
CA ARG A 69 26.60 6.23 -15.82
C ARG A 69 26.83 4.91 -16.53
N ARG A 70 27.15 4.96 -17.82
CA ARG A 70 27.76 3.83 -18.53
C ARG A 70 29.23 4.15 -18.76
N GLN A 71 30.11 3.25 -18.33
CA GLN A 71 31.51 3.31 -18.70
C GLN A 71 31.65 2.94 -20.18
N ARG A 72 32.29 3.83 -20.94
CA ARG A 72 32.85 3.53 -22.25
C ARG A 72 34.35 3.81 -22.19
N GLY A 73 35.11 3.23 -23.12
CA GLY A 73 36.58 3.33 -23.17
C GLY A 73 37.14 4.76 -23.16
N GLU A 74 36.33 5.78 -23.47
CA GLU A 74 36.74 7.19 -23.50
C GLU A 74 36.13 8.05 -22.36
N GLY A 75 35.38 7.45 -21.42
CA GLY A 75 34.86 8.18 -20.25
C GLY A 75 33.48 7.75 -19.76
N SER A 76 32.92 8.60 -18.88
CA SER A 76 31.58 8.42 -18.30
C SER A 76 30.53 9.15 -19.14
N GLU A 77 29.60 8.42 -19.74
CA GLU A 77 28.47 9.04 -20.45
C GLU A 77 27.24 9.11 -19.53
N TYR A 78 26.58 10.27 -19.49
CA TYR A 78 25.37 10.49 -18.70
C TYR A 78 24.13 10.08 -19.49
N TRP A 79 23.34 9.19 -18.93
CA TRP A 79 22.06 8.76 -19.47
C TRP A 79 20.95 9.07 -18.47
N PHE A 80 19.74 9.19 -19.01
CA PHE A 80 18.51 9.31 -18.25
C PHE A 80 17.85 7.94 -18.10
N GLY A 81 17.26 7.67 -16.96
CA GLY A 81 16.40 6.51 -16.73
C GLY A 81 14.98 6.94 -16.41
N VAL A 82 14.01 6.22 -16.97
CA VAL A 82 12.59 6.30 -16.64
C VAL A 82 12.19 4.93 -16.11
N LYS A 83 11.88 4.84 -14.82
CA LYS A 83 11.45 3.60 -14.17
C LYS A 83 9.96 3.64 -13.91
N SER A 84 9.26 2.58 -14.28
CA SER A 84 7.81 2.46 -14.12
C SER A 84 7.44 0.98 -13.95
N PRO A 85 6.52 0.63 -13.04
CA PRO A 85 6.03 -0.75 -12.93
C PRO A 85 5.32 -1.23 -14.21
N PHE A 86 4.93 -0.32 -15.09
CA PHE A 86 4.24 -0.61 -16.34
C PHE A 86 5.20 -0.90 -17.51
N ILE A 87 6.50 -0.60 -17.35
CA ILE A 87 7.51 -0.98 -18.33
C ILE A 87 7.77 -2.48 -18.18
N LYS A 88 7.61 -3.25 -19.27
CA LYS A 88 7.92 -4.68 -19.32
C LYS A 88 8.92 -4.96 -20.42
N LYS A 89 10.21 -4.99 -20.07
CA LYS A 89 11.29 -5.36 -20.99
C LYS A 89 11.70 -6.82 -20.85
N GLU A 90 12.09 -7.41 -21.96
CA GLU A 90 12.66 -8.76 -21.99
C GLU A 90 14.16 -8.80 -21.64
N ARG A 91 14.88 -7.67 -21.76
CA ARG A 91 16.33 -7.59 -21.52
C ARG A 91 16.70 -6.34 -20.71
N GLY A 92 17.65 -6.50 -19.78
CA GLY A 92 18.09 -5.43 -18.85
C GLY A 92 17.22 -5.33 -17.59
N ASP A 93 17.23 -4.18 -16.91
CA ASP A 93 16.24 -3.90 -15.85
C ASP A 93 14.85 -3.89 -16.51
N LYS A 94 13.99 -4.81 -16.06
CA LYS A 94 12.68 -5.09 -16.66
C LYS A 94 11.77 -3.87 -16.68
N ASN A 95 11.96 -2.95 -15.73
CA ASN A 95 11.04 -1.85 -15.44
C ASN A 95 11.64 -0.47 -15.75
N GLU A 96 12.78 -0.39 -16.44
CA GLU A 96 13.49 0.88 -16.67
C GLU A 96 13.84 1.11 -18.15
N LEU A 97 13.44 2.26 -18.70
CA LEU A 97 13.84 2.75 -20.02
C LEU A 97 14.98 3.76 -19.89
N ILE A 98 16.09 3.52 -20.59
CA ILE A 98 17.28 4.37 -20.54
C ILE A 98 17.44 5.10 -21.88
N SER A 99 17.72 6.41 -21.86
CA SER A 99 17.90 7.25 -23.05
C SER A 99 19.03 8.27 -22.84
N LYS A 100 19.69 8.67 -23.93
CA LYS A 100 20.68 9.77 -23.92
C LYS A 100 20.07 11.14 -24.19
N SER A 101 18.91 11.17 -24.84
CA SER A 101 18.25 12.40 -25.30
C SER A 101 17.14 12.78 -24.34
N VAL A 102 17.14 14.05 -23.92
CA VAL A 102 16.07 14.67 -23.13
C VAL A 102 14.72 14.44 -23.80
N LYS A 103 14.60 14.71 -25.11
CA LYS A 103 13.36 14.51 -25.86
C LYS A 103 12.83 13.07 -25.73
N LYS A 104 13.68 12.08 -25.98
CA LYS A 104 13.29 10.67 -25.89
C LYS A 104 12.98 10.24 -24.44
N THR A 105 13.64 10.84 -23.45
CA THR A 105 13.31 10.64 -22.02
C THR A 105 11.91 11.17 -21.69
N VAL A 106 11.58 12.37 -22.16
CA VAL A 106 10.24 12.96 -22.02
C VAL A 106 9.20 12.08 -22.72
N ASP A 107 9.45 11.65 -23.95
CA ASP A 107 8.53 10.74 -24.69
C ASP A 107 8.31 9.42 -23.94
N ASN A 108 9.39 8.84 -23.38
CA ASN A 108 9.31 7.62 -22.57
C ASN A 108 8.50 7.85 -21.29
N ALA A 109 8.73 8.98 -20.59
CA ALA A 109 8.00 9.33 -19.38
C ALA A 109 6.51 9.53 -19.65
N LEU A 110 6.14 10.31 -20.67
CA LEU A 110 4.74 10.50 -21.07
C LEU A 110 4.07 9.17 -21.44
N SER A 111 4.79 8.29 -22.14
CA SER A 111 4.23 7.02 -22.62
C SER A 111 4.10 5.94 -21.55
N ASN A 112 4.93 5.95 -20.51
CA ASN A 112 5.05 4.85 -19.55
C ASN A 112 4.74 5.22 -18.10
N LEU A 113 4.78 6.50 -17.75
CA LEU A 113 4.35 6.99 -16.43
C LEU A 113 2.89 7.47 -16.47
N ILE A 114 2.48 8.11 -17.56
CA ILE A 114 1.20 8.85 -17.61
C ILE A 114 0.10 8.10 -18.38
N LYS A 115 0.49 7.16 -19.24
CA LYS A 115 -0.44 6.33 -20.02
C LYS A 115 -1.13 5.18 -19.26
N PRO A 116 -0.70 4.70 -18.08
CA PRO A 116 -1.49 3.73 -17.33
C PRO A 116 -2.81 4.37 -16.89
N ALA A 117 -3.93 3.80 -17.32
CA ALA A 117 -5.24 4.22 -16.84
C ALA A 117 -5.36 3.93 -15.33
N LEU A 118 -6.14 4.74 -14.62
CA LEU A 118 -6.51 4.51 -13.22
C LEU A 118 -6.98 3.06 -12.97
N GLU A 119 -7.58 2.43 -13.98
CA GLU A 119 -7.98 1.01 -14.01
C GLU A 119 -6.84 0.01 -13.78
N GLN A 120 -5.65 0.26 -14.37
CA GLN A 120 -4.49 -0.62 -14.21
C GLN A 120 -3.94 -0.50 -12.78
N THR A 121 -3.97 0.71 -12.23
CA THR A 121 -3.63 0.98 -10.83
C THR A 121 -4.61 0.28 -9.89
N GLY A 122 -5.91 0.32 -10.19
CA GLY A 122 -6.95 -0.40 -9.47
C GLY A 122 -6.71 -1.90 -9.39
N THR A 123 -6.44 -2.51 -10.55
CA THR A 123 -6.15 -3.95 -10.63
C THR A 123 -4.93 -4.31 -9.78
N ALA A 124 -3.83 -3.55 -9.90
CA ALA A 124 -2.63 -3.79 -9.11
C ALA A 124 -2.86 -3.60 -7.60
N LEU A 125 -3.64 -2.59 -7.21
CA LEU A 125 -4.01 -2.33 -5.82
C LEU A 125 -4.84 -3.47 -5.24
N VAL A 126 -5.86 -3.93 -5.97
CA VAL A 126 -6.69 -5.07 -5.57
C VAL A 126 -5.83 -6.32 -5.45
N ASP A 127 -4.99 -6.63 -6.43
CA ASP A 127 -4.11 -7.81 -6.37
C ASP A 127 -3.18 -7.76 -5.16
N GLN A 128 -2.60 -6.59 -4.87
CA GLN A 128 -1.74 -6.37 -3.70
C GLN A 128 -2.52 -6.58 -2.39
N ILE A 129 -3.67 -5.91 -2.22
CA ILE A 129 -4.46 -5.98 -0.99
C ILE A 129 -5.05 -7.38 -0.77
N ILE A 130 -5.58 -8.00 -1.82
CA ILE A 130 -6.07 -9.38 -1.76
C ILE A 130 -4.91 -10.31 -1.41
N SER A 131 -3.74 -10.13 -2.02
CA SER A 131 -2.56 -10.88 -1.64
C SER A 131 -2.25 -10.68 -0.16
N HIS A 132 -2.25 -9.47 0.39
CA HIS A 132 -2.01 -9.28 1.83
C HIS A 132 -3.10 -9.87 2.74
N ALA A 133 -4.37 -9.74 2.35
CA ALA A 133 -5.52 -10.26 3.12
C ALA A 133 -5.61 -11.80 3.08
N THR A 134 -5.14 -12.42 1.99
CA THR A 134 -5.24 -13.87 1.77
C THR A 134 -3.93 -14.61 1.95
N SER A 135 -2.79 -13.93 1.83
CA SER A 135 -1.48 -14.52 2.00
C SER A 135 -1.19 -14.83 3.46
N GLY A 136 -0.36 -15.85 3.61
CA GLY A 136 0.06 -16.43 4.88
C GLY A 136 0.33 -15.43 5.99
N PRO A 137 1.06 -14.30 5.83
CA PRO A 137 1.55 -13.54 6.98
C PRO A 137 0.48 -13.09 7.99
N LEU A 138 -0.68 -12.59 7.55
CA LEU A 138 -1.74 -12.15 8.47
C LEU A 138 -2.34 -13.35 9.23
N LEU A 139 -2.89 -14.32 8.49
CA LEU A 139 -3.52 -15.49 9.08
C LEU A 139 -2.52 -16.36 9.84
N TYR A 140 -1.34 -16.62 9.29
CA TYR A 140 -0.27 -17.41 9.91
C TYR A 140 0.20 -16.80 11.22
N ASN A 141 0.42 -15.48 11.28
CA ASN A 141 0.85 -14.85 12.53
C ASN A 141 -0.26 -14.91 13.59
N ILE A 142 -1.52 -14.71 13.19
CA ILE A 142 -2.68 -14.80 14.07
C ILE A 142 -2.92 -16.24 14.54
N GLU A 143 -2.89 -17.22 13.63
CA GLU A 143 -2.97 -18.66 13.91
C GLU A 143 -1.85 -19.12 14.84
N ARG A 144 -0.61 -18.66 14.61
CA ARG A 144 0.52 -18.95 15.49
C ARG A 144 0.33 -18.33 16.86
N ASN A 145 -0.21 -17.12 16.95
CA ASN A 145 -0.50 -16.47 18.23
C ASN A 145 -1.59 -17.23 18.99
N VAL A 146 -2.70 -17.57 18.34
CA VAL A 146 -3.76 -18.43 18.89
C VAL A 146 -3.18 -19.75 19.36
N THR A 147 -2.32 -20.36 18.53
CA THR A 147 -1.66 -21.62 18.87
C THR A 147 -0.77 -21.46 20.10
N ARG A 148 -0.05 -20.36 20.25
CA ARG A 148 0.77 -20.10 21.43
C ARG A 148 -0.09 -19.87 22.68
N GLU A 149 -1.10 -19.03 22.58
CA GLU A 149 -1.92 -18.65 23.74
C GLU A 149 -2.82 -19.81 24.21
N ILE A 150 -3.36 -20.60 23.28
CA ILE A 150 -4.22 -21.75 23.59
C ILE A 150 -3.40 -23.02 23.81
N PHE A 151 -2.35 -23.26 23.01
CA PHE A 151 -1.62 -24.55 22.94
C PHE A 151 -0.18 -24.49 23.44
N SER A 152 0.25 -23.43 24.14
CA SER A 152 1.47 -23.47 24.95
C SER A 152 1.48 -24.62 25.97
N ARG A 153 0.31 -25.22 26.24
CA ARG A 153 0.15 -26.52 26.89
C ARG A 153 -0.26 -27.55 25.84
N SER A 154 0.65 -28.45 25.50
CA SER A 154 0.59 -29.46 24.41
C SER A 154 -0.63 -30.42 24.41
N HIS A 155 -1.55 -30.30 25.35
CA HIS A 155 -2.70 -31.19 25.52
C HIS A 155 -4.02 -30.65 24.95
N TYR A 156 -4.05 -29.41 24.45
CA TYR A 156 -5.30 -28.74 24.06
C TYR A 156 -5.51 -28.63 22.55
N GLN A 157 -4.48 -28.94 21.73
CA GLN A 157 -4.42 -28.68 20.29
C GLN A 157 -5.56 -29.31 19.48
N ASP A 158 -5.99 -30.51 19.88
CA ASP A 158 -6.98 -31.31 19.17
C ASP A 158 -8.31 -31.47 19.94
N ASP A 159 -8.51 -30.76 21.06
CA ASP A 159 -9.72 -30.93 21.87
C ASP A 159 -10.89 -30.12 21.31
N THR A 160 -11.79 -30.81 20.60
CA THR A 160 -13.01 -30.25 20.02
C THR A 160 -13.91 -29.53 21.03
N ARG A 161 -13.89 -29.90 22.32
CA ARG A 161 -14.71 -29.24 23.35
C ARG A 161 -14.28 -27.81 23.60
N LEU A 162 -12.97 -27.55 23.51
CA LEU A 162 -12.42 -26.21 23.68
C LEU A 162 -12.76 -25.31 22.49
N TRP A 163 -12.69 -25.84 21.27
CA TRP A 163 -13.13 -25.11 20.08
C TRP A 163 -14.62 -24.78 20.11
N VAL A 164 -15.47 -25.73 20.55
CA VAL A 164 -16.92 -25.49 20.72
C VAL A 164 -17.19 -24.43 21.79
N TYR A 165 -16.49 -24.45 22.92
CA TYR A 165 -16.58 -23.40 23.95
C TYR A 165 -16.30 -22.03 23.35
N PHE A 166 -15.19 -21.88 22.61
CA PHE A 166 -14.83 -20.60 22.03
C PHE A 166 -15.80 -20.12 20.96
N MET A 167 -16.26 -21.00 20.06
CA MET A 167 -17.27 -20.64 19.06
C MET A 167 -18.53 -20.10 19.72
N LYS A 168 -19.07 -20.83 20.71
CA LYS A 168 -20.27 -20.42 21.47
C LYS A 168 -20.08 -19.07 22.16
N LYS A 169 -18.91 -18.88 22.79
CA LYS A 169 -18.60 -17.64 23.50
C LYS A 169 -18.45 -16.43 22.55
N VAL A 170 -17.90 -16.63 21.35
CA VAL A 170 -17.83 -15.56 20.33
C VAL A 170 -19.20 -15.21 19.76
N THR A 171 -20.13 -16.18 19.65
CA THR A 171 -21.50 -15.92 19.22
C THR A 171 -22.41 -15.34 20.33
N GLY A 172 -21.84 -14.98 21.48
CA GLY A 172 -22.57 -14.35 22.59
C GLY A 172 -23.29 -15.31 23.53
N GLU A 173 -23.06 -16.63 23.42
CA GLU A 173 -23.48 -17.57 24.45
C GLU A 173 -22.55 -17.50 25.66
N GLU A 174 -23.03 -17.92 26.83
CA GLU A 174 -22.23 -18.09 28.06
C GLU A 174 -22.02 -19.59 28.35
N PRO A 175 -21.22 -20.32 27.55
CA PRO A 175 -20.97 -21.73 27.79
C PRO A 175 -20.11 -21.91 29.06
N GLU A 176 -20.37 -22.97 29.81
CA GLU A 176 -19.46 -23.36 30.90
C GLU A 176 -18.11 -23.80 30.33
N LEU A 177 -17.02 -23.26 30.89
CA LEU A 177 -15.66 -23.67 30.54
C LEU A 177 -15.47 -25.13 30.98
N PRO A 178 -15.14 -26.07 30.07
CA PRO A 178 -15.01 -27.46 30.47
C PRO A 178 -13.92 -27.61 31.53
N LYS A 179 -14.16 -28.45 32.55
CA LYS A 179 -13.31 -28.57 33.74
C LYS A 179 -11.82 -28.78 33.42
N ALA A 180 -11.51 -29.44 32.30
CA ALA A 180 -10.16 -29.68 31.81
C ALA A 180 -9.38 -28.40 31.42
N PHE A 181 -10.05 -27.25 31.30
CA PHE A 181 -9.50 -25.98 30.81
C PHE A 181 -9.67 -24.82 31.79
N GLN A 182 -9.99 -25.06 33.07
CA GLN A 182 -10.23 -23.99 34.06
C GLN A 182 -9.08 -22.97 34.23
N ASN A 183 -7.88 -23.32 33.78
CA ASN A 183 -6.69 -22.46 33.82
C ASN A 183 -6.47 -21.64 32.54
N LEU A 184 -7.45 -21.59 31.64
CA LEU A 184 -7.33 -20.87 30.37
C LEU A 184 -7.44 -19.36 30.60
N SER A 185 -6.47 -18.61 30.07
CA SER A 185 -6.39 -17.17 30.27
C SER A 185 -7.43 -16.42 29.43
N GLU A 186 -7.82 -15.23 29.88
CA GLU A 186 -8.62 -14.29 29.08
C GLU A 186 -7.91 -13.87 27.78
N THR A 187 -6.57 -13.92 27.78
CA THR A 187 -5.74 -13.68 26.58
C THR A 187 -5.97 -14.72 25.49
N ALA A 188 -6.22 -15.98 25.85
CA ALA A 188 -6.50 -17.05 24.89
C ALA A 188 -7.86 -16.85 24.20
N PHE A 189 -8.88 -16.41 24.94
CA PHE A 189 -10.16 -16.04 24.35
C PHE A 189 -10.04 -14.84 23.41
N SER A 190 -9.31 -13.80 23.84
CA SER A 190 -9.07 -12.61 23.02
C SER A 190 -8.33 -12.97 21.72
N ALA A 191 -7.31 -13.83 21.79
CA ALA A 191 -6.60 -14.32 20.61
C ALA A 191 -7.53 -15.08 19.66
N TYR A 192 -8.41 -15.94 20.17
CA TYR A 192 -9.39 -16.64 19.34
C TYR A 192 -10.38 -15.69 18.67
N LYS A 193 -10.88 -14.66 19.38
CA LYS A 193 -11.76 -13.64 18.80
C LYS A 193 -11.09 -12.90 17.64
N VAL A 194 -9.80 -12.55 17.78
CA VAL A 194 -9.01 -11.95 16.71
C VAL A 194 -8.87 -12.91 15.52
N PHE A 195 -8.68 -14.21 15.76
CA PHE A 195 -8.66 -15.21 14.69
C PHE A 195 -9.99 -15.35 13.96
N CYS A 196 -11.13 -15.36 14.65
CA CYS A 196 -12.44 -15.33 14.00
C CYS A 196 -12.60 -14.10 13.10
N SER A 197 -12.18 -12.93 13.60
CA SER A 197 -12.21 -11.68 12.82
C SER A 197 -11.30 -11.75 11.59
N ALA A 198 -10.10 -12.33 11.73
CA ALA A 198 -9.17 -12.56 10.62
C ALA A 198 -9.76 -13.50 9.57
N MET A 199 -10.41 -14.59 9.99
CA MET A 199 -11.07 -15.55 9.10
C MET A 199 -12.25 -14.93 8.36
N ASN A 200 -13.05 -14.09 9.02
CA ASN A 200 -14.11 -13.32 8.38
C ASN A 200 -13.53 -12.42 7.27
N VAL A 201 -12.53 -11.60 7.60
CA VAL A 201 -11.85 -10.72 6.63
C VAL A 201 -11.24 -11.52 5.48
N HIS A 202 -10.59 -12.65 5.78
CA HIS A 202 -10.02 -13.55 4.77
C HIS A 202 -11.07 -14.10 3.81
N GLN A 203 -12.22 -14.56 4.33
CA GLN A 203 -13.32 -15.05 3.50
C GLN A 203 -13.86 -13.95 2.58
N HIS A 204 -14.06 -12.74 3.11
CA HIS A 204 -14.46 -11.59 2.30
C HIS A 204 -13.42 -11.29 1.21
N ALA A 205 -12.13 -11.30 1.53
CA ALA A 205 -11.07 -11.09 0.56
C ALA A 205 -11.04 -12.18 -0.53
N MET A 206 -11.13 -13.45 -0.15
CA MET A 206 -11.20 -14.59 -1.09
C MET A 206 -12.39 -14.47 -2.05
N GLN A 207 -13.52 -13.96 -1.57
CA GLN A 207 -14.73 -13.72 -2.36
C GLN A 207 -14.70 -12.38 -3.11
N LYS A 208 -13.62 -11.59 -2.99
CA LYS A 208 -13.53 -10.21 -3.49
C LYS A 208 -14.68 -9.32 -3.01
N ASN A 209 -15.22 -9.62 -1.83
CA ASN A 209 -16.35 -8.96 -1.22
C ASN A 209 -15.91 -7.75 -0.38
N GLY A 210 -15.40 -6.71 -1.05
CA GLY A 210 -14.89 -5.52 -0.38
C GLY A 210 -14.23 -4.53 -1.33
N PHE A 211 -13.57 -3.53 -0.73
CA PHE A 211 -12.85 -2.47 -1.41
C PHE A 211 -11.38 -2.46 -0.98
N ALA A 212 -10.53 -2.24 -1.96
CA ALA A 212 -9.10 -2.04 -1.78
C ALA A 212 -8.84 -0.53 -1.70
N VAL A 213 -8.34 -0.06 -0.55
CA VAL A 213 -8.12 1.37 -0.30
C VAL A 213 -6.64 1.65 -0.07
N HIS A 214 -6.10 2.65 -0.76
CA HIS A 214 -4.76 3.18 -0.53
C HIS A 214 -4.88 4.63 -0.05
N TRP A 215 -4.52 4.88 1.20
CA TRP A 215 -4.35 6.23 1.73
C TRP A 215 -2.96 6.73 1.37
N LEU A 216 -2.93 7.78 0.57
CA LEU A 216 -1.72 8.38 0.00
C LEU A 216 -1.15 9.47 0.92
N TYR A 217 0.11 9.85 0.68
CA TYR A 217 0.84 10.83 1.51
C TYR A 217 0.21 12.23 1.55
N ASN A 218 -0.58 12.58 0.54
CA ASN A 218 -1.27 13.87 0.41
C ASN A 218 -2.70 13.82 0.98
N ASP A 219 -2.98 12.85 1.85
CA ASP A 219 -4.28 12.59 2.47
C ASP A 219 -5.44 12.23 1.51
N THR A 220 -5.13 11.96 0.25
CA THR A 220 -6.11 11.43 -0.71
C THR A 220 -6.22 9.91 -0.62
N TYR A 221 -7.32 9.38 -1.14
CA TYR A 221 -7.62 7.96 -1.09
C TYR A 221 -7.92 7.40 -2.46
N VAL A 222 -7.22 6.32 -2.79
CA VAL A 222 -7.51 5.48 -3.93
C VAL A 222 -8.44 4.39 -3.46
N VAL A 223 -9.58 4.24 -4.11
CA VAL A 223 -10.53 3.18 -3.77
C VAL A 223 -10.84 2.39 -5.04
N SER A 224 -10.65 1.09 -4.96
CA SER A 224 -11.03 0.15 -6.02
C SER A 224 -11.99 -0.89 -5.47
N ASP A 225 -13.10 -1.12 -6.16
CA ASP A 225 -13.94 -2.29 -5.90
C ASP A 225 -13.16 -3.56 -6.23
N CYS A 226 -13.11 -4.52 -5.31
CA CYS A 226 -12.40 -5.78 -5.53
C CYS A 226 -13.07 -6.67 -6.59
N ARG A 227 -14.40 -6.57 -6.77
CA ARG A 227 -15.18 -7.29 -7.79
C ARG A 227 -14.98 -6.68 -9.16
N GLU A 228 -14.88 -5.35 -9.21
CA GLU A 228 -14.73 -4.58 -10.44
C GLU A 228 -13.53 -3.61 -10.37
N PRO A 229 -12.27 -4.11 -10.44
CA PRO A 229 -11.08 -3.27 -10.23
C PRO A 229 -10.90 -2.13 -11.24
N LYS A 230 -11.62 -2.19 -12.35
CA LYS A 230 -11.66 -1.12 -13.36
C LYS A 230 -12.37 0.13 -12.84
N HIS A 231 -13.28 -0.02 -11.87
CA HIS A 231 -13.99 1.09 -11.23
C HIS A 231 -13.19 1.65 -10.05
N THR A 232 -12.01 2.18 -10.35
CA THR A 232 -11.18 2.88 -9.37
C THR A 232 -11.55 4.35 -9.31
N LYS A 233 -11.65 4.89 -8.09
CA LYS A 233 -11.93 6.30 -7.82
C LYS A 233 -10.86 6.89 -6.90
N ILE A 234 -10.68 8.20 -7.02
CA ILE A 234 -9.85 8.99 -6.12
C ILE A 234 -10.78 9.88 -5.31
N TYR A 235 -10.62 9.88 -3.99
CA TYR A 235 -11.32 10.77 -3.08
C TYR A 235 -10.30 11.72 -2.45
N GLU A 236 -10.63 13.01 -2.38
CA GLU A 236 -9.73 14.01 -1.78
C GLU A 236 -9.70 13.89 -0.26
N SER A 237 -10.78 13.40 0.33
CA SER A 237 -10.92 13.19 1.77
C SER A 237 -11.81 11.98 2.10
N VAL A 238 -11.78 11.54 3.36
CA VAL A 238 -12.72 10.51 3.84
C VAL A 238 -14.17 10.98 3.72
N SER A 239 -14.45 12.27 3.93
CA SER A 239 -15.81 12.84 3.85
C SER A 239 -16.45 12.74 2.46
N ASP A 240 -15.64 12.55 1.40
CA ASP A 240 -16.15 12.42 0.04
C ASP A 240 -16.58 10.98 -0.30
N MET A 241 -16.27 10.01 0.58
CA MET A 241 -16.57 8.60 0.37
C MET A 241 -18.02 8.24 0.74
N PRO A 242 -18.55 7.09 0.31
CA PRO A 242 -19.80 6.56 0.86
C PRO A 242 -19.73 6.37 2.39
N ASN A 243 -20.80 6.71 3.12
CA ASN A 243 -20.85 6.70 4.60
C ASN A 243 -20.30 5.42 5.23
N PHE A 244 -20.65 4.25 4.69
CA PHE A 244 -20.17 2.97 5.22
C PHE A 244 -18.63 2.83 5.16
N MET A 245 -17.98 3.38 4.13
CA MET A 245 -16.51 3.39 4.05
C MET A 245 -15.92 4.37 5.05
N GLN A 246 -16.55 5.53 5.24
CA GLN A 246 -16.08 6.55 6.21
C GLN A 246 -16.00 5.97 7.61
N GLU A 247 -17.07 5.30 8.05
CA GLU A 247 -17.16 4.64 9.34
C GLU A 247 -16.06 3.57 9.49
N LYS A 248 -15.96 2.65 8.52
CA LYS A 248 -15.00 1.55 8.57
C LYS A 248 -13.55 2.01 8.56
N ILE A 249 -13.20 3.01 7.73
CA ILE A 249 -11.86 3.59 7.73
C ILE A 249 -11.56 4.26 9.06
N THR A 250 -12.52 4.97 9.65
CA THR A 250 -12.35 5.62 10.96
C THR A 250 -12.07 4.60 12.05
N LEU A 251 -12.82 3.50 12.09
CA LEU A 251 -12.60 2.39 13.01
C LEU A 251 -11.20 1.77 12.82
N LEU A 252 -10.81 1.47 11.57
CA LEU A 252 -9.50 0.88 11.24
C LEU A 252 -8.31 1.83 11.49
N LYS A 253 -8.54 3.14 11.58
CA LYS A 253 -7.51 4.10 12.01
C LYS A 253 -7.22 3.99 13.50
N ILE A 254 -8.22 3.66 14.32
CA ILE A 254 -8.11 3.48 15.77
C ILE A 254 -7.44 2.13 16.10
N LEU A 255 -7.75 1.10 15.32
CA LEU A 255 -7.18 -0.24 15.51
C LEU A 255 -5.67 -0.29 15.21
N GLY A 256 -5.02 -1.32 15.76
CA GLY A 256 -3.64 -1.67 15.49
C GLY A 256 -3.39 -1.97 14.02
N GLN A 257 -2.13 -1.88 13.60
CA GLN A 257 -1.73 -2.41 12.30
C GLN A 257 -1.97 -3.92 12.27
N GLU A 258 -2.49 -4.43 11.15
CA GLU A 258 -2.80 -5.85 10.94
C GLU A 258 -3.77 -6.43 11.98
N GLU A 259 -4.54 -5.56 12.66
CA GLU A 259 -5.62 -5.96 13.55
C GLU A 259 -6.93 -6.05 12.74
N PRO A 260 -7.44 -7.27 12.46
CA PRO A 260 -8.67 -7.44 11.69
C PRO A 260 -9.89 -7.15 12.55
N ALA A 261 -10.91 -6.54 11.94
CA ALA A 261 -12.20 -6.31 12.53
C ALA A 261 -13.30 -6.93 11.67
N GLU A 262 -14.13 -7.75 12.31
CA GLU A 262 -15.21 -8.49 11.66
C GLU A 262 -16.17 -7.55 10.93
N ASN A 263 -16.54 -7.90 9.69
CA ASN A 263 -17.43 -7.13 8.82
C ASN A 263 -16.97 -5.68 8.53
N ILE A 264 -15.78 -5.29 9.00
CA ILE A 264 -15.18 -3.97 8.83
C ILE A 264 -14.00 -4.08 7.86
N GLY A 265 -13.02 -4.92 8.16
CA GLY A 265 -11.81 -5.06 7.35
C GLY A 265 -10.52 -5.11 8.15
N VAL A 266 -9.42 -4.72 7.52
CA VAL A 266 -8.09 -4.70 8.13
C VAL A 266 -7.25 -3.58 7.53
N ARG A 267 -6.41 -2.97 8.37
CA ARG A 267 -5.38 -2.02 7.94
C ARG A 267 -4.03 -2.73 7.87
N PHE A 268 -3.42 -2.72 6.71
CA PHE A 268 -2.05 -3.22 6.54
C PHE A 268 -1.04 -2.12 6.86
N GLY A 269 0.17 -2.52 7.25
CA GLY A 269 1.27 -1.59 7.48
C GLY A 269 1.75 -0.88 6.24
N ASP A 270 2.78 -0.06 6.43
CA ASP A 270 3.52 0.57 5.34
C ASP A 270 4.08 -0.55 4.45
N ILE A 271 3.48 -0.73 3.27
CA ILE A 271 3.86 -1.83 2.39
C ILE A 271 5.12 -1.45 1.65
N ALA A 272 6.25 -1.55 2.36
CA ALA A 272 7.61 -1.41 1.87
C ALA A 272 7.75 -0.52 0.62
N VAL A 273 7.15 0.68 0.66
CA VAL A 273 7.69 1.73 -0.19
C VAL A 273 9.03 2.02 0.46
N LYS A 274 10.09 1.99 -0.34
CA LYS A 274 11.48 2.13 0.14
C LYS A 274 11.77 3.49 0.79
N ASP A 275 10.75 4.31 0.96
CA ASP A 275 10.82 5.65 1.50
C ASP A 275 10.03 5.68 2.83
N PRO A 276 10.72 5.65 3.99
CA PRO A 276 10.09 5.67 5.31
C PRO A 276 9.38 7.00 5.64
N GLU A 277 9.45 8.01 4.77
CA GLU A 277 8.67 9.26 4.88
C GLU A 277 7.27 9.14 4.25
N GLU A 278 6.98 8.07 3.51
CA GLU A 278 5.67 7.83 2.92
C GLU A 278 4.76 7.13 3.94
N ASN A 279 4.02 7.91 4.73
CA ASN A 279 2.93 7.45 5.62
C ASN A 279 1.73 6.89 4.81
N THR A 280 1.97 6.02 3.83
CA THR A 280 0.95 5.42 3.00
C THR A 280 0.41 4.16 3.67
N ARG A 281 -0.92 4.04 3.73
CA ARG A 281 -1.56 2.89 4.37
C ARG A 281 -2.49 2.18 3.42
N LEU A 282 -2.49 0.85 3.46
CA LEU A 282 -3.45 0.05 2.72
C LEU A 282 -4.55 -0.47 3.65
N PHE A 283 -5.78 -0.48 3.15
CA PHE A 283 -6.91 -1.05 3.85
C PHE A 283 -7.65 -2.01 2.93
N PHE A 284 -8.04 -3.15 3.46
CA PHE A 284 -9.15 -3.92 2.90
C PHE A 284 -10.39 -3.54 3.68
N ILE A 285 -11.42 -3.02 3.01
CA ILE A 285 -12.71 -2.68 3.61
C ILE A 285 -13.74 -3.71 3.16
N VAL A 286 -14.38 -4.39 4.10
CA VAL A 286 -15.45 -5.35 3.80
C VAL A 286 -16.66 -4.58 3.26
N ASP A 287 -17.32 -5.09 2.21
CA ASP A 287 -18.56 -4.49 1.70
C ASP A 287 -19.75 -4.77 2.64
N GLY A 288 -20.75 -3.89 2.63
CA GLY A 288 -21.95 -3.96 3.48
C GLY A 288 -21.92 -3.03 4.70
N ALA A 289 -22.99 -3.05 5.48
CA ALA A 289 -23.15 -2.20 6.66
C ALA A 289 -22.12 -2.53 7.75
N THR A 290 -21.77 -1.52 8.56
CA THR A 290 -20.99 -1.71 9.77
C THR A 290 -21.85 -2.44 10.81
N VAL A 291 -21.46 -3.67 11.19
CA VAL A 291 -22.12 -4.43 12.26
C VAL A 291 -21.21 -4.40 13.47
N LEU A 292 -21.57 -3.62 14.49
CA LEU A 292 -20.90 -3.64 15.79
C LEU A 292 -21.61 -4.68 16.66
N MET A 293 -20.92 -5.78 16.99
CA MET A 293 -21.36 -6.75 17.99
C MET A 293 -20.84 -6.37 19.37
#